data_AF-A0A3D5DLG5-F1
#
_entry.id   AF-A0A3D5DLG5-F1
#
_cell.length_a   1.000
_cell.length_b   1.000
_cell.length_c   1.000
_cell.angle_alpha   90.00
_cell.angle_beta   90.00
_cell.angle_gamma   90.00
#
_symmetry.space_group_name_H-M   'P 1'
#
loop_
_entity.id
_entity.type
_entity.pdbx_description
1 polymer ?
#
loop_
_entity_poly.entity_id
_entity_poly.type
_entity_poly.pdbx_seq_one_letter_code
_entity_poly.pdbx_strand_id
1 'polypeptide(L)'
;MQTAQTAESTPDEVTEVTGLDSLDAAEAEAVALSEALPVVGVEVDLDDQTSTMGDSVHTYLKSIGRTSLLTAEQEVNLAKRIEAGLFAEHKLGTEPDLPADYRRDLGLVAEDGR
;
A
#
# COMPACT_ATOMS: atom_id res chain seq x y z
N MET A 1 -29.28 59.71 -16.24
CA MET A 1 -30.51 58.90 -16.42
C MET A 1 -30.36 57.71 -15.51
N GLN A 2 -30.87 57.80 -14.29
CA GLN A 2 -32.24 57.49 -13.86
C GLN A 2 -32.40 56.02 -13.45
N THR A 3 -32.77 55.90 -12.19
CA THR A 3 -33.17 54.77 -11.34
C THR A 3 -34.24 53.86 -11.93
N ALA A 4 -34.20 52.57 -11.60
CA ALA A 4 -35.40 51.83 -11.18
C ALA A 4 -35.01 50.60 -10.34
N GLN A 5 -35.43 50.65 -9.08
CA GLN A 5 -35.59 49.56 -8.12
C GLN A 5 -37.06 49.07 -8.19
N THR A 6 -37.36 47.97 -7.47
CA THR A 6 -38.70 47.54 -6.96
C THR A 6 -39.37 46.46 -7.84
N ALA A 7 -39.95 45.35 -7.36
CA ALA A 7 -40.10 44.66 -6.06
C ALA A 7 -40.64 43.24 -6.38
N GLU A 8 -40.20 42.19 -5.70
CA GLU A 8 -40.87 41.50 -4.57
C GLU A 8 -42.15 40.71 -4.94
N SER A 9 -42.10 39.39 -4.75
CA SER A 9 -43.13 38.58 -4.06
C SER A 9 -42.73 37.11 -4.07
N THR A 10 -42.12 36.65 -2.97
CA THR A 10 -42.44 35.35 -2.35
C THR A 10 -43.67 35.59 -1.46
N PRO A 11 -44.53 34.60 -1.11
CA PRO A 11 -44.11 33.32 -0.53
C PRO A 11 -44.95 32.11 -0.98
N ASP A 12 -44.41 30.90 -0.84
CA ASP A 12 -45.24 29.84 -0.23
C ASP A 12 -44.40 28.85 0.55
N GLU A 13 -44.99 28.52 1.69
CA GLU A 13 -44.47 27.94 2.91
C GLU A 13 -44.44 26.40 2.85
N VAL A 14 -43.97 25.79 3.94
CA VAL A 14 -44.14 24.39 4.40
C VAL A 14 -43.09 23.39 3.88
N THR A 15 -42.33 22.66 4.68
CA THR A 15 -42.39 22.38 6.13
C THR A 15 -41.02 21.88 6.60
N GLU A 16 -40.51 22.48 7.67
CA GLU A 16 -39.46 21.90 8.51
C GLU A 16 -40.12 21.53 9.84
N VAL A 17 -40.26 20.24 10.16
CA VAL A 17 -40.17 19.67 11.52
C VAL A 17 -40.44 18.17 11.49
N THR A 18 -39.46 17.38 11.92
CA THR A 18 -39.53 16.33 12.96
C THR A 18 -38.13 15.69 12.99
N GLY A 19 -37.26 15.89 13.97
CA GLY A 19 -37.53 15.81 15.40
C GLY A 19 -37.62 14.34 15.80
N LEU A 20 -36.49 13.62 15.77
CA LEU A 20 -36.35 12.30 16.38
C LEU A 20 -35.08 12.28 17.22
N ASP A 21 -35.20 12.94 18.36
CA ASP A 21 -34.31 12.84 19.50
C ASP A 21 -34.79 11.63 20.32
N SER A 22 -34.13 10.47 20.16
CA SER A 22 -34.19 9.34 21.10
C SER A 22 -33.20 8.24 20.70
N LEU A 23 -31.92 8.46 20.96
CA LEU A 23 -30.94 7.37 21.07
C LEU A 23 -30.74 7.08 22.55
N ASP A 24 -31.68 6.36 23.15
CA ASP A 24 -31.42 5.58 24.36
C ASP A 24 -32.36 4.38 24.44
N ALA A 25 -31.83 3.27 24.97
CA ALA A 25 -32.46 1.99 25.27
C ALA A 25 -32.72 0.99 24.11
N ALA A 26 -31.65 0.32 23.66
CA ALA A 26 -31.73 -1.08 23.20
C ALA A 26 -30.37 -1.80 23.26
N GLU A 27 -29.71 -1.78 24.44
CA GLU A 27 -28.79 -2.86 24.79
C GLU A 27 -29.63 -4.03 25.34
N ALA A 28 -29.98 -5.00 24.49
CA ALA A 28 -30.39 -6.33 24.93
C ALA A 28 -30.26 -7.38 23.81
N GLU A 29 -29.43 -8.39 24.08
CA GLU A 29 -29.52 -9.76 23.57
C GLU A 29 -29.14 -10.07 22.11
N ALA A 30 -27.87 -9.87 21.78
CA ALA A 30 -27.17 -10.69 20.78
C ALA A 30 -26.38 -11.82 21.50
N VAL A 31 -27.08 -12.83 22.04
CA VAL A 31 -26.44 -14.04 22.58
C VAL A 31 -27.26 -15.27 22.22
N ALA A 32 -26.95 -15.90 21.08
CA ALA A 32 -27.10 -17.35 20.86
C ALA A 32 -26.69 -17.76 19.44
N LEU A 33 -25.38 -17.84 19.17
CA LEU A 33 -24.86 -18.82 18.20
C LEU A 33 -23.38 -19.10 18.48
N SER A 34 -23.11 -19.79 19.59
CA SER A 34 -21.76 -20.26 19.93
C SER A 34 -21.72 -21.75 20.26
N GLU A 35 -22.54 -22.56 19.60
CA GLU A 35 -22.42 -24.02 19.73
C GLU A 35 -21.32 -24.54 18.79
N ALA A 36 -20.27 -25.03 19.44
CA ALA A 36 -18.98 -25.37 18.89
C ALA A 36 -19.01 -26.58 17.95
N LEU A 37 -18.57 -26.38 16.71
CA LEU A 37 -17.95 -27.45 15.94
C LEU A 37 -16.46 -27.50 16.30
N PRO A 38 -15.87 -28.68 16.58
CA PRO A 38 -14.44 -28.76 16.78
C PRO A 38 -13.77 -28.50 15.43
N VAL A 39 -13.31 -27.27 15.22
CA VAL A 39 -12.30 -26.95 14.23
C VAL A 39 -11.01 -27.63 14.68
N VAL A 40 -10.89 -28.92 14.36
CA VAL A 40 -9.59 -29.56 14.28
C VAL A 40 -8.89 -28.81 13.15
N GLY A 41 -7.98 -27.92 13.54
CA GLY A 41 -7.00 -27.34 12.63
C GLY A 41 -6.15 -28.48 12.10
N VAL A 42 -6.67 -29.18 11.09
CA VAL A 42 -5.81 -29.83 10.12
C VAL A 42 -5.12 -28.64 9.47
N GLU A 43 -3.89 -28.38 9.88
CA GLU A 43 -2.97 -27.63 9.06
C GLU A 43 -2.83 -28.45 7.79
N VAL A 44 -3.71 -28.18 6.83
CA VAL A 44 -3.57 -28.71 5.49
C VAL A 44 -2.32 -28.01 5.00
N ASP A 45 -1.20 -28.70 5.04
CA ASP A 45 0.04 -28.29 4.40
C ASP A 45 -0.22 -28.31 2.88
N LEU A 46 -0.88 -27.25 2.43
CA LEU A 46 -1.31 -27.02 1.04
C LEU A 46 -0.09 -26.87 0.13
N ASP A 47 1.11 -26.67 0.70
CA ASP A 47 2.34 -26.39 -0.02
C ASP A 47 2.87 -27.58 -0.84
N ASP A 48 2.41 -28.80 -0.51
CA ASP A 48 2.89 -30.06 -1.09
C ASP A 48 1.82 -30.86 -1.87
N GLN A 49 0.53 -30.51 -1.75
CA GLN A 49 -0.57 -31.28 -2.35
C GLN A 49 -1.01 -30.81 -3.75
N THR A 50 -0.50 -29.67 -4.24
CA THR A 50 -0.85 -29.09 -5.56
C THR A 50 0.34 -29.07 -6.51
N SER A 51 1.18 -30.12 -6.51
CA SER A 51 2.13 -30.34 -7.59
C SER A 51 1.41 -30.82 -8.87
N THR A 52 0.46 -30.01 -9.36
CA THR A 52 0.03 -30.07 -10.75
C THR A 52 1.17 -29.55 -11.59
N MET A 53 2.03 -30.48 -12.02
CA MET A 53 3.04 -30.27 -13.05
C MET A 53 2.44 -29.45 -14.21
N GLY A 54 2.72 -28.13 -14.25
CA GLY A 54 2.23 -27.24 -15.32
C GLY A 54 1.62 -25.90 -14.88
N ASP A 55 1.40 -25.63 -13.59
CA ASP A 55 0.91 -24.31 -13.18
C ASP A 55 2.06 -23.28 -13.06
N SER A 56 2.18 -22.43 -14.09
CA SER A 56 3.14 -21.32 -14.13
C SER A 56 2.86 -20.27 -13.06
N VAL A 57 1.58 -20.05 -12.73
CA VAL A 57 1.17 -19.07 -11.72
C VAL A 57 1.56 -19.58 -10.33
N HIS A 58 1.22 -20.83 -10.01
CA HIS A 58 1.62 -21.44 -8.74
C HIS A 58 3.15 -21.44 -8.57
N THR A 59 3.90 -21.75 -9.64
CA THR A 59 5.37 -21.70 -9.62
C THR A 59 5.87 -20.28 -9.36
N TYR A 60 5.27 -19.27 -9.98
CA TYR A 60 5.61 -17.86 -9.76
C TYR A 60 5.31 -17.42 -8.33
N LEU A 61 4.13 -17.72 -7.80
CA LEU A 61 3.74 -17.40 -6.42
C LEU A 61 4.67 -18.05 -5.39
N LYS A 62 5.01 -19.33 -5.58
CA LYS A 62 5.99 -20.04 -4.74
C LYS A 62 7.39 -19.43 -4.85
N SER A 63 7.75 -18.84 -6.00
CA SER A 63 9.04 -18.16 -6.16
C SER A 63 9.11 -16.82 -5.44
N ILE A 64 8.07 -15.98 -5.55
CA ILE A 64 8.06 -14.65 -4.91
C ILE A 64 7.82 -14.76 -3.40
N GLY A 65 7.07 -15.76 -2.94
CA GLY A 65 6.79 -15.97 -1.51
C GLY A 65 8.01 -16.41 -0.68
N ARG A 66 9.11 -16.83 -1.32
CA ARG A 66 10.37 -17.14 -0.63
C ARG A 66 11.14 -15.89 -0.20
N THR A 67 10.87 -14.75 -0.82
CA THR A 67 11.58 -13.50 -0.52
C THR A 67 10.87 -12.79 0.63
N SER A 68 11.60 -12.48 1.70
CA SER A 68 11.05 -11.75 2.84
C SER A 68 10.70 -10.30 2.45
N LEU A 69 9.62 -9.79 3.03
CA LEU A 69 9.25 -8.38 2.90
C LEU A 69 10.28 -7.51 3.63
N LEU A 70 10.50 -6.31 3.08
CA LEU A 70 11.41 -5.33 3.68
C LEU A 70 10.73 -4.59 4.82
N THR A 71 11.53 -4.23 5.83
CA THR A 71 11.13 -3.23 6.82
C THR A 71 11.35 -1.82 6.27
N ALA A 72 10.70 -0.81 6.86
CA ALA A 72 10.87 0.59 6.44
C ALA A 72 12.34 1.05 6.46
N GLU A 73 13.13 0.59 7.44
CA GLU A 73 14.56 0.89 7.50
C GLU A 73 15.34 0.23 6.34
N GLN A 74 15.01 -1.02 6.01
CA GLN A 74 15.64 -1.73 4.89
C GLN A 74 15.29 -1.09 3.56
N GLU A 75 14.05 -0.64 3.37
CA GLU A 75 13.63 0.11 2.17
C GLU A 75 14.45 1.39 2.00
N VAL A 76 14.63 2.17 3.07
CA VAL A 76 15.44 3.40 3.03
C VAL A 76 16.90 3.09 2.71
N ASN A 77 17.48 2.05 3.31
CA ASN A 77 18.86 1.67 3.05
C ASN A 77 19.05 1.17 1.61
N LEU A 78 18.11 0.38 1.10
CA LEU A 78 18.12 -0.10 -0.28
C LEU A 78 18.01 1.07 -1.26
N ALA A 79 17.08 2.01 -1.02
CA ALA A 79 16.90 3.19 -1.86
C ALA A 79 18.19 4.02 -1.95
N LYS A 80 18.88 4.25 -0.83
CA LYS A 80 20.15 4.99 -0.80
C LYS A 80 21.24 4.30 -1.62
N ARG A 81 21.34 2.97 -1.56
CA ARG A 81 22.34 2.20 -2.34
C ARG A 81 22.06 2.31 -3.84
N ILE A 82 20.79 2.19 -4.23
CA ILE A 82 20.36 2.35 -5.63
C ILE A 82 20.66 3.77 -6.12
N GLU A 83 20.29 4.80 -5.36
CA GLU A 83 20.54 6.21 -5.74
C GLU A 83 22.05 6.52 -5.83
N ALA A 84 22.84 6.05 -4.86
CA ALA A 84 24.28 6.23 -4.85
C ALA A 84 24.96 5.51 -6.03
N GLY A 85 24.54 4.29 -6.35
CA GLY A 85 25.06 3.53 -7.49
C GLY A 85 24.74 4.18 -8.83
N LEU A 86 23.49 4.64 -9.01
CA LEU A 86 23.07 5.35 -10.22
C LEU A 86 23.81 6.68 -10.40
N PHE A 87 24.03 7.41 -9.29
CA PHE A 87 24.85 8.62 -9.32
C PHE A 87 26.31 8.32 -9.63
N ALA A 88 26.87 7.23 -9.11
CA ALA A 88 28.23 6.81 -9.40
C ALA A 88 28.41 6.43 -10.88
N GLU A 89 27.46 5.69 -11.45
CA GLU A 89 27.44 5.38 -12.88
C GLU A 89 27.35 6.64 -13.73
N HIS A 90 26.48 7.58 -13.35
CA HIS A 90 26.38 8.87 -14.04
C HIS A 90 27.70 9.64 -14.03
N LYS A 91 28.37 9.72 -12.87
CA LYS A 91 29.69 10.36 -12.75
C LYS A 91 30.75 9.70 -13.62
N LEU A 92 30.81 8.37 -13.62
CA LEU A 92 31.75 7.61 -14.46
C LEU A 92 31.53 7.87 -15.96
N GLY A 93 30.29 8.08 -16.39
CA GLY A 93 29.95 8.38 -17.78
C GLY A 93 30.13 9.85 -18.19
N THR A 94 30.06 10.79 -17.24
CA THR A 94 30.08 12.24 -17.53
C THR A 94 31.41 12.92 -17.21
N GLU A 95 32.19 12.39 -16.28
CA GLU A 95 33.46 12.95 -15.82
C GLU A 95 34.63 12.02 -16.21
N PRO A 96 35.26 12.19 -17.39
CA PRO A 96 36.32 11.29 -17.86
C PRO A 96 37.64 11.44 -17.08
N ASP A 97 37.92 12.64 -16.56
CA ASP A 97 39.20 13.00 -15.94
C ASP A 97 39.28 12.70 -14.43
N LEU A 98 38.54 11.68 -13.97
CA LEU A 98 38.60 11.24 -12.58
C LEU A 98 39.91 10.48 -12.28
N PRO A 99 40.51 10.66 -11.08
CA PRO A 99 41.64 9.86 -10.62
C PRO A 99 41.33 8.37 -10.68
N ALA A 100 42.34 7.55 -10.99
CA ALA A 100 42.16 6.10 -11.18
C ALA A 100 41.56 5.41 -9.94
N ASP A 101 42.02 5.76 -8.74
CA ASP A 101 41.51 5.20 -7.48
C ASP A 101 40.04 5.59 -7.26
N TYR A 102 39.69 6.85 -7.49
CA TYR A 102 38.32 7.32 -7.34
C TYR A 102 37.37 6.69 -8.38
N ARG A 103 37.83 6.49 -9.61
CA ARG A 103 37.09 5.78 -10.65
C ARG A 103 36.82 4.32 -10.25
N ARG A 104 37.79 3.65 -9.62
CA ARG A 104 37.63 2.29 -9.08
C ARG A 104 36.59 2.27 -7.97
N ASP A 105 36.66 3.19 -7.01
CA ASP A 105 35.72 3.26 -5.89
C ASP A 105 34.29 3.54 -6.37
N LEU A 106 34.11 4.46 -7.32
CA LEU A 106 32.82 4.69 -7.96
C LEU A 106 32.30 3.45 -8.69
N GLY A 107 33.19 2.66 -9.30
CA GLY A 107 32.82 1.39 -9.93
C GLY A 107 32.23 0.39 -8.93
N LEU A 108 32.79 0.30 -7.73
CA LEU A 108 32.26 -0.55 -6.66
C LEU A 108 30.89 -0.07 -6.16
N VAL A 109 30.72 1.25 -6.00
CA VAL A 109 29.44 1.84 -5.60
C VAL A 109 28.37 1.63 -6.68
N ALA A 110 28.74 1.77 -7.95
CA ALA A 110 27.85 1.51 -9.08
C ALA A 110 27.45 0.03 -9.17
N GLU A 111 28.34 -0.90 -8.79
CA GLU A 111 28.02 -2.33 -8.71
C GLU A 111 27.09 -2.67 -7.53
N ASP A 112 27.26 -2.03 -6.38
CA ASP A 112 26.42 -2.24 -5.20
C ASP A 112 24.97 -1.75 -5.40
N GLY A 113 24.76 -0.73 -6.23
CA GLY A 113 23.44 -0.16 -6.52
C GLY A 113 22.66 -0.81 -7.66
N ARG A 114 23.18 -1.89 -8.27
CA ARG A 114 22.49 -2.68 -9.32
C ARG A 114 21.81 -3.92 -8.74
#